data_AF-A0A958ZR96-F1
#
_entry.id   AF-A0A958ZR96-F1
#
_cell.length_a   1.000
_cell.length_b   1.000
_cell.length_c   1.000
_cell.angle_alpha   90.00
_cell.angle_beta   90.00
_cell.angle_gamma   90.00
#
_symmetry.space_group_name_H-M   'P 1'
#
loop_
_entity.id
_entity.type
_entity.pdbx_description
1 polymer ?
#
loop_
_entity_poly.entity_id
_entity_poly.type
_entity_poly.pdbx_seq_one_letter_code
_entity_poly.pdbx_strand_id
1 'polypeptide(L)'
;CPSLVMSLWSIDDKATEIIIGKFYEGLARGLPKDEALREAKLFLMNSSEPRYRNPYYWAGLVHVGDPSPLGPIPVKTSTIWPWIVVSVLAIAGFAVPILNKNRRRSDGIGPEPNELS
;
A
#
# COMPACT_ATOMS: atom_id res chain seq x y z
N CYS A 1 -7.15 17.18 18.62
CA CYS A 1 -8.61 17.04 18.80
C CYS A 1 -9.12 15.89 17.94
N PRO A 2 -10.11 15.10 18.37
CA PRO A 2 -10.74 14.12 17.48
C PRO A 2 -11.39 14.84 16.28
N SER A 3 -11.47 14.14 15.15
CA SER A 3 -12.04 14.64 13.90
C SER A 3 -13.13 13.66 13.47
N LEU A 4 -14.32 14.16 13.20
CA LEU A 4 -15.52 13.35 12.89
C LEU A 4 -16.19 13.87 11.62
N VAL A 5 -16.63 12.96 10.75
CA VAL A 5 -17.52 13.26 9.63
C VAL A 5 -18.86 12.60 9.89
N MET A 6 -19.95 13.36 9.76
CA MET A 6 -21.31 12.88 9.98
C MET A 6 -22.28 13.46 8.96
N SER A 7 -23.46 12.87 8.85
CA SER A 7 -24.56 13.44 8.08
C SER A 7 -25.57 14.14 9.01
N LEU A 8 -26.09 15.28 8.58
CA LEU A 8 -27.13 16.04 9.26
C LEU A 8 -28.53 15.43 9.03
N TRP A 9 -28.72 14.73 7.92
CA TRP A 9 -29.93 14.00 7.54
C TRP A 9 -29.56 12.69 6.85
N SER A 10 -30.57 11.86 6.54
CA SER A 10 -30.37 10.66 5.72
C SER A 10 -30.12 11.08 4.28
N ILE A 11 -28.93 10.80 3.75
CA ILE A 11 -28.53 11.13 2.38
C ILE A 11 -28.66 9.87 1.52
N ASP A 12 -28.85 10.05 0.21
CA ASP A 12 -28.78 8.97 -0.77
C ASP A 12 -27.43 8.24 -0.71
N ASP A 13 -27.47 6.90 -0.74
CA ASP A 13 -26.27 6.07 -0.58
C ASP A 13 -25.26 6.30 -1.71
N LYS A 14 -25.71 6.50 -2.96
CA LYS A 14 -24.79 6.75 -4.10
C LYS A 14 -24.09 8.09 -3.97
N ALA A 15 -24.83 9.14 -3.58
CA ALA A 15 -24.22 10.44 -3.35
C ALA A 15 -23.17 10.38 -2.23
N THR A 16 -23.48 9.66 -1.14
CA THR A 16 -22.57 9.47 -0.01
C THR A 16 -21.33 8.69 -0.41
N GLU A 17 -21.48 7.58 -1.15
CA GLU A 17 -20.37 6.78 -1.67
C GLU A 17 -19.41 7.62 -2.51
N ILE A 18 -19.94 8.44 -3.43
CA ILE A 18 -19.13 9.31 -4.29
C ILE A 18 -18.38 10.36 -3.44
N ILE A 19 -19.07 11.06 -2.54
CA ILE A 19 -18.45 12.12 -1.73
C ILE A 19 -17.38 11.51 -0.80
N ILE A 20 -17.67 10.41 -0.10
CA ILE A 20 -16.72 9.80 0.82
C ILE A 20 -15.52 9.20 0.06
N GLY A 21 -15.74 8.61 -1.11
CA GLY A 21 -14.66 8.14 -1.99
C GLY A 21 -13.72 9.29 -2.39
N LYS A 22 -14.27 10.40 -2.90
CA LYS A 22 -13.48 11.59 -3.26
C LYS A 22 -12.83 12.28 -2.07
N PHE A 23 -13.49 12.27 -0.91
CA PHE A 23 -12.92 12.77 0.32
C PHE A 23 -11.66 11.99 0.72
N TYR A 24 -11.70 10.65 0.68
CA TYR A 24 -10.52 9.82 0.96
C TYR A 24 -9.42 9.97 -0.09
N GLU A 25 -9.76 10.12 -1.37
CA GLU A 25 -8.77 10.46 -2.41
C GLU A 25 -8.06 11.79 -2.10
N GLY A 26 -8.80 12.82 -1.66
CA GLY A 26 -8.24 14.12 -1.26
C GLY A 26 -7.31 14.00 -0.05
N LEU A 27 -7.72 13.24 0.97
CA LEU A 27 -6.89 12.96 2.15
C LEU A 27 -5.60 12.21 1.78
N ALA A 28 -5.68 11.23 0.87
CA ALA A 28 -4.52 10.49 0.39
C ALA A 28 -3.52 11.37 -0.39
N ARG A 29 -4.01 12.44 -1.04
CA ARG A 29 -3.17 13.47 -1.68
C ARG A 29 -2.54 14.45 -0.67
N GLY A 30 -2.86 14.33 0.61
CA GLY A 30 -2.36 15.22 1.66
C GLY A 30 -3.13 16.53 1.80
N LEU A 31 -4.36 16.60 1.27
CA LEU A 31 -5.21 17.77 1.48
C LEU A 31 -5.66 17.87 2.95
N PRO A 32 -5.83 19.10 3.47
CA PRO A 32 -6.60 19.34 4.69
C PRO A 32 -8.01 18.72 4.61
N LYS A 33 -8.57 18.29 5.75
CA LYS A 33 -9.84 17.54 5.79
C LYS A 33 -11.02 18.39 5.31
N ASP A 34 -11.03 19.67 5.66
CA ASP A 34 -12.02 20.63 5.20
C ASP A 34 -11.93 20.85 3.67
N GLU A 35 -10.71 20.98 3.14
CA GLU A 35 -10.49 21.13 1.70
C GLU A 35 -10.85 19.86 0.93
N ALA A 36 -10.44 18.68 1.41
CA ALA A 36 -10.79 17.41 0.82
C ALA A 36 -12.33 17.21 0.75
N LEU A 37 -13.05 17.56 1.81
CA LEU A 37 -14.51 17.44 1.84
C LEU A 37 -15.17 18.47 0.91
N ARG A 38 -14.63 19.68 0.83
CA ARG A 38 -15.09 20.72 -0.11
C ARG A 38 -14.92 20.28 -1.56
N GLU A 39 -13.76 19.76 -1.93
CA GLU A 39 -13.50 19.24 -3.28
C GLU A 39 -14.44 18.09 -3.62
N ALA A 40 -14.68 17.17 -2.69
CA ALA A 40 -15.60 16.04 -2.89
C ALA A 40 -17.05 16.50 -3.17
N LYS A 41 -17.53 17.52 -2.44
CA LYS A 41 -18.86 18.11 -2.68
C LYS A 41 -18.93 18.83 -4.03
N LEU A 42 -17.90 19.60 -4.38
CA LEU A 42 -17.80 20.27 -5.69
C LEU A 42 -17.76 19.27 -6.84
N PHE A 43 -17.08 18.14 -6.66
CA PHE A 43 -17.07 17.06 -7.65
C PHE A 43 -18.48 16.52 -7.90
N LEU A 44 -19.24 16.24 -6.84
CA LEU A 44 -20.62 15.75 -6.99
C LEU A 44 -21.53 16.80 -7.65
N MET A 45 -21.43 18.07 -7.23
CA MET A 45 -22.21 19.18 -7.80
C MET A 45 -21.95 19.40 -9.30
N ASN A 46 -20.70 19.20 -9.74
CA ASN A 46 -20.27 19.39 -11.13
C ASN A 46 -20.41 18.13 -11.99
N SER A 47 -20.96 17.05 -11.43
CA SER A 47 -21.24 15.83 -12.20
C SER A 47 -22.32 16.06 -13.27
N SER A 48 -22.37 15.15 -14.24
CA SER A 48 -23.34 15.22 -15.34
C SER A 48 -24.79 14.99 -14.91
N GLU A 49 -25.02 14.41 -13.73
CA GLU A 49 -26.36 14.11 -13.21
C GLU A 49 -27.00 15.37 -12.57
N PRO A 50 -28.08 15.94 -13.16
CA PRO A 50 -28.65 17.20 -12.69
C PRO A 50 -29.22 17.13 -11.27
N ARG A 51 -29.65 15.95 -10.81
CA ARG A 51 -30.21 15.76 -9.46
C ARG A 51 -29.23 16.15 -8.37
N TYR A 52 -27.93 15.92 -8.58
CA TYR A 52 -26.89 16.21 -7.60
C TYR A 52 -26.60 17.71 -7.40
N ARG A 53 -27.16 18.59 -8.24
CA ARG A 53 -27.14 20.03 -7.98
C ARG A 53 -27.98 20.42 -6.77
N ASN A 54 -28.97 19.61 -6.40
CA ASN A 54 -29.78 19.87 -5.22
C ASN A 54 -28.92 19.70 -3.95
N PRO A 55 -28.89 20.70 -3.04
CA PRO A 55 -28.18 20.63 -1.77
C PRO A 55 -28.47 19.41 -0.92
N TYR A 56 -29.64 18.78 -1.07
CA TYR A 56 -30.01 17.54 -0.39
C TYR A 56 -28.93 16.45 -0.47
N TYR A 57 -28.20 16.35 -1.59
CA TYR A 57 -27.23 15.28 -1.84
C TYR A 57 -25.82 15.55 -1.28
N TRP A 58 -25.45 16.79 -0.97
CA TRP A 58 -24.06 17.14 -0.59
C TRP A 58 -23.96 18.05 0.63
N ALA A 59 -24.98 18.85 0.93
CA ALA A 59 -24.94 19.80 2.04
C ALA A 59 -25.03 19.10 3.41
N GLY A 60 -25.57 17.88 3.45
CA GLY A 60 -25.79 17.14 4.69
C GLY A 60 -24.53 16.59 5.33
N LEU A 61 -23.44 16.39 4.57
CA LEU A 61 -22.18 15.88 5.13
C LEU A 61 -21.38 17.01 5.78
N VAL A 62 -21.06 16.87 7.06
CA VAL A 62 -20.30 17.87 7.81
C VAL A 62 -19.09 17.22 8.48
N HIS A 63 -18.00 17.98 8.53
CA HIS A 63 -16.79 17.64 9.26
C HIS A 63 -16.69 18.52 10.50
N VAL A 64 -16.36 17.92 11.64
CA VAL A 64 -16.19 18.60 12.93
C VAL A 64 -14.87 18.16 13.54
N GLY A 65 -14.04 19.13 13.93
CA GLY A 65 -12.76 18.90 14.60
C GLY A 65 -11.58 19.50 13.85
N ASP A 66 -10.42 18.85 13.94
CA ASP A 66 -9.16 19.35 13.38
C ASP A 66 -9.10 19.19 11.85
N PRO A 67 -8.98 20.29 11.07
CA PRO A 67 -8.90 20.24 9.61
C PRO A 67 -7.50 19.83 9.09
N SER A 68 -6.49 19.72 9.94
CA SER A 68 -5.12 19.45 9.51
C SER A 68 -5.02 18.18 8.64
N PRO A 69 -4.17 18.17 7.60
CA PRO A 69 -3.97 16.99 6.77
C PRO A 69 -3.65 15.74 7.60
N LEU A 70 -3.96 14.57 7.06
CA LEU A 70 -3.34 13.35 7.56
C LEU A 70 -1.84 13.51 7.27
N GLY A 71 -1.02 13.60 8.32
CA GLY A 71 0.42 13.77 8.17
C GLY A 71 1.00 12.72 7.21
N PRO A 72 2.18 12.97 6.61
CA PRO A 72 2.77 12.05 5.65
C PRO A 72 2.81 10.66 6.27
N ILE A 73 2.11 9.71 5.65
CA ILE A 73 2.16 8.31 6.08
C ILE A 73 3.64 7.93 5.93
N PRO A 74 4.37 7.62 7.02
CA PRO A 74 5.73 7.18 6.88
C PRO A 74 5.66 5.79 6.26
N VAL A 75 5.74 5.74 4.93
CA VAL A 75 6.03 4.49 4.23
C VAL A 75 7.41 4.08 4.67
N LYS A 76 7.47 3.19 5.67
CA LYS A 76 8.70 2.60 6.17
C LYS A 76 9.20 1.65 5.08
N THR A 77 9.72 2.21 3.99
CA THR A 77 10.42 1.45 2.97
C THR A 77 11.56 0.74 3.69
N SER A 78 11.46 -0.58 3.78
CA SER A 78 12.39 -1.35 4.61
C SER A 78 13.77 -1.28 3.96
N THR A 79 14.64 -0.42 4.52
CA THR A 79 16.04 -0.22 4.12
C THR A 79 16.86 -1.51 4.13
N ILE A 80 16.34 -2.58 4.72
CA ILE A 80 17.01 -3.87 4.93
C ILE A 80 16.92 -4.79 3.70
N TRP A 81 15.89 -4.64 2.86
CA TRP A 81 15.69 -5.49 1.69
C TRP A 81 16.88 -5.50 0.69
N PRO A 82 17.51 -4.37 0.33
CA PRO A 82 18.70 -4.39 -0.54
C PRO A 82 19.88 -5.16 0.09
N TRP A 83 20.05 -5.09 1.42
CA TRP A 83 21.11 -5.84 2.12
C TRP A 83 20.86 -7.35 2.14
N ILE A 84 19.59 -7.77 2.21
CA ILE A 84 19.21 -9.20 2.11
C ILE A 84 19.55 -9.73 0.71
N VAL A 85 19.23 -8.99 -0.36
CA VAL A 85 19.55 -9.39 -1.74
C VAL A 85 21.06 -9.50 -1.94
N VAL A 86 21.84 -8.54 -1.44
CA VAL A 86 23.31 -8.57 -1.50
C VAL A 86 23.88 -9.78 -0.75
N SER A 87 23.35 -10.10 0.43
CA SER A 87 23.81 -11.23 1.25
C SER A 87 23.50 -12.57 0.58
N VAL A 88 22.32 -12.74 -0.02
CA VAL A 88 21.93 -13.96 -0.75
C VAL A 88 22.82 -14.16 -1.99
N LEU A 89 23.10 -13.10 -2.76
CA LEU A 89 24.00 -13.17 -3.90
C LEU A 89 25.43 -13.54 -3.49
N ALA A 90 25.93 -13.00 -2.38
CA ALA A 90 27.25 -13.33 -1.85
C ALA A 90 27.35 -14.81 -1.43
N ILE A 91 26.33 -15.33 -0.73
CA ILE A 91 26.29 -16.74 -0.30
C ILE A 91 26.20 -17.68 -1.51
N ALA A 92 25.35 -17.37 -2.49
CA ALA A 92 25.24 -18.18 -3.71
C ALA A 92 26.56 -18.19 -4.49
N GLY A 93 27.21 -17.03 -4.66
CA GLY A 93 28.51 -16.91 -5.31
C GLY A 93 29.62 -17.69 -4.61
N PHE A 94 29.57 -17.81 -3.28
CA PHE A 94 30.55 -18.58 -2.49
C PHE A 94 30.26 -20.08 -2.46
N ALA A 95 28.99 -20.49 -2.40
CA ALA A 95 28.59 -21.90 -2.33
C ALA A 95 28.83 -22.67 -3.64
N VAL A 96 28.60 -22.04 -4.80
CA VAL A 96 28.78 -22.66 -6.13
C VAL A 96 30.19 -23.22 -6.37
N PRO A 97 31.29 -22.47 -6.14
CA PRO A 97 32.64 -23.00 -6.35
C PRO A 97 33.03 -24.07 -5.32
N ILE A 98 32.51 -24.00 -4.09
CA ILE A 98 32.77 -25.00 -3.04
C ILE A 98 32.12 -26.34 -3.37
N LEU A 99 30.87 -26.31 -3.86
CA LEU A 99 30.16 -27.51 -4.30
C LEU A 99 30.76 -28.11 -5.60
N ASN A 100 31.31 -27.27 -6.49
CA ASN A 100 31.96 -27.74 -7.72
C ASN A 100 33.34 -28.39 -7.45
N LYS A 101 34.11 -27.89 -6.48
CA LYS A 101 35.41 -28.46 -6.10
C LYS A 101 35.28 -29.88 -5.52
N ASN A 102 34.19 -30.18 -4.82
CA ASN A 102 34.01 -31.46 -4.15
C ASN A 102 33.56 -32.58 -5.10
N ARG A 103 32.95 -32.25 -6.25
CA ARG A 103 32.50 -33.23 -7.25
C ARG A 103 33.65 -33.87 -8.05
N ARG A 104 34.87 -33.33 -7.98
CA ARG A 104 36.07 -33.90 -8.64
C ARG A 104 36.85 -34.92 -7.81
N ARG A 105 36.47 -35.14 -6.53
CA ARG A 105 37.23 -36.02 -5.62
C ARG A 105 36.65 -37.43 -5.46
N SER A 106 35.49 -37.71 -6.05
CA SER A 106 34.78 -38.98 -5.85
C SER A 106 34.86 -39.96 -7.03
N ASP A 107 35.73 -39.72 -8.01
CA ASP A 107 35.98 -40.65 -9.15
C ASP A 107 37.15 -41.62 -8.89
N GLY A 108 37.55 -41.82 -7.62
CA GLY A 108 38.81 -42.48 -7.27
C GLY A 108 38.73 -43.61 -6.23
N ILE A 109 37.63 -44.35 -6.14
CA ILE A 109 37.58 -45.60 -5.36
C ILE A 109 36.94 -46.68 -6.24
N GLY A 110 37.75 -47.30 -7.10
CA GLY A 110 37.45 -48.61 -7.66
C GLY A 110 37.76 -49.68 -6.61
N PRO A 111 36.96 -50.75 -6.49
CA PRO A 111 37.23 -51.81 -5.53
C PRO A 111 38.49 -52.59 -5.94
N GLU A 112 39.52 -52.57 -5.08
CA GLU A 112 40.70 -53.44 -5.16
C GLU A 112 40.28 -54.91 -4.91
N PRO A 113 40.68 -55.86 -5.79
CA PRO A 113 40.32 -57.26 -5.66
C PRO A 113 41.30 -57.97 -4.71
N ASN A 114 40.89 -58.19 -3.47
CA ASN A 114 41.57 -59.09 -2.55
C ASN A 114 40.55 -60.03 -1.89
N GLU A 115 40.39 -61.24 -2.45
CA GLU A 115 40.19 -62.52 -1.74
C GLU A 115 40.64 -63.60 -2.74
N LEU A 116 41.84 -64.18 -2.61
CA LEU A 116 42.19 -65.36 -1.81
C LEU A 116 41.58 -66.68 -2.31
N SER A 117 42.48 -67.67 -2.41
CA SER A 117 42.35 -69.12 -2.69
C SER A 117 42.17 -69.59 -4.13
#